data_AF-A0A950AP23-F1
#
_entry.id   AF-A0A950AP23-F1
#
_cell.length_a   1.000
_cell.length_b   1.000
_cell.length_c   1.000
_cell.angle_alpha   90.00
_cell.angle_beta   90.00
_cell.angle_gamma   90.00
#
_symmetry.space_group_name_H-M   'P 1'
#
loop_
_entity.id
_entity.type
_entity.pdbx_description
1 polymer ?
#
loop_
_entity_poly.entity_id
_entity_poly.type
_entity_poly.pdbx_seq_one_letter_code
_entity_poly.pdbx_strand_id
1 'polypeptide(L)'
;MSVKTGDRLIGVIDLSRLWLWAEFYENEVGLLRQGQKLDISFPAFPDKTFEGQIGAIDRRLDSMKRTTRVRIDLDNPDGQLRPGMFANVELKIDAGEGLTVPLDAVLPTGSRSLVFVDKGSGKLEPRFIQAGRSFTQSDSNGEVSYQEVLDGLSEGERVVSSANFLIDAESRIQGALKTWDDQSEPKETSFPATPAQSQNPRLSQDAVPALQSVLKAYDTIHDSLANDEIEGVAAKAVALRGAIRQLISRTPELMKQEGYRNALTKLRRTGESFDARNLEDARAQFGFFSADLIALLTLYPQLSDHPLYMVSCPMWKESPARWLQTGPQIKNPFLGKRMLDCGQVSGPLQAVK
;
A
#
# COMPACT_ATOMS: atom_id res chain seq x y z
N MET A 1 36.36 -20.46 46.46
CA MET A 1 36.32 -20.19 45.01
C MET A 1 37.65 -19.55 44.66
N SER A 2 38.53 -20.22 43.90
CA SER A 2 39.84 -19.69 43.50
C SER A 2 39.73 -18.98 42.16
N VAL A 3 40.30 -17.78 42.05
CA VAL A 3 40.33 -16.95 40.84
C VAL A 3 41.75 -16.91 40.29
N LYS A 4 41.88 -16.97 38.96
CA LYS A 4 43.16 -16.96 38.24
C LYS A 4 43.40 -15.61 37.59
N THR A 5 44.67 -15.28 37.38
CA THR A 5 45.07 -14.10 36.60
C THR A 5 44.49 -14.20 35.20
N GLY A 6 43.70 -13.20 34.81
CA GLY A 6 42.96 -13.16 33.53
C GLY A 6 41.46 -13.41 33.65
N ASP A 7 40.97 -13.85 34.81
CA ASP A 7 39.54 -14.06 35.02
C ASP A 7 38.80 -12.71 35.10
N ARG A 8 37.75 -12.55 34.27
CA ARG A 8 36.83 -11.41 34.37
C ARG A 8 35.91 -11.63 35.58
N LEU A 9 36.19 -10.92 36.66
CA LEU A 9 35.45 -11.05 37.92
C LEU A 9 34.08 -10.38 37.86
N ILE A 10 34.02 -9.16 37.33
CA ILE A 10 32.79 -8.34 37.28
C ILE A 10 32.77 -7.58 35.96
N GLY A 11 31.58 -7.45 35.37
CA GLY A 11 31.30 -6.50 34.29
C GLY A 11 30.45 -5.36 34.82
N VAL A 12 30.95 -4.12 34.74
CA VAL A 12 30.15 -2.92 35.01
C VAL A 12 29.76 -2.31 33.67
N ILE A 13 28.47 -2.05 33.48
CA ILE A 13 27.93 -1.44 32.27
C ILE A 13 27.21 -0.16 32.71
N ASP A 14 27.56 0.95 32.07
CA ASP A 14 26.84 2.21 32.23
C ASP A 14 25.62 2.21 31.31
N LEU A 15 24.43 2.35 31.89
CA LEU A 15 23.15 2.39 31.16
C LEU A 15 22.58 3.81 31.03
N SER A 16 23.33 4.83 31.48
CA SER A 16 22.94 6.24 31.35
C SER A 16 22.89 6.72 29.89
N ARG A 17 23.62 6.03 29.00
CA ARG A 17 23.54 6.20 27.54
C ARG A 17 23.44 4.85 26.88
N LEU A 18 22.48 4.72 25.98
CA LEU A 18 22.21 3.51 25.22
C LEU A 18 22.55 3.72 23.75
N TRP A 19 22.90 2.62 23.09
CA TRP A 19 22.98 2.58 21.64
C TRP A 19 21.75 1.88 21.09
N LEU A 20 21.11 2.56 20.16
CA LEU A 20 20.04 2.02 19.36
C LEU A 20 20.59 1.75 17.95
N TRP A 21 20.32 0.54 17.44
CA TRP A 21 20.70 0.16 16.09
C TRP A 21 19.45 0.16 15.21
N ALA A 22 19.46 1.00 14.19
CA ALA A 22 18.40 1.07 13.17
C ALA A 22 18.93 0.61 11.81
N GLU A 23 18.05 0.09 10.97
CA GLU A 23 18.35 -0.30 9.59
C GLU A 23 17.60 0.63 8.64
N PHE A 24 18.31 1.26 7.71
CA PHE A 24 17.75 2.15 6.68
C PHE A 24 18.00 1.56 5.29
N TYR A 25 17.09 1.77 4.35
CA TYR A 25 17.22 1.26 2.98
C TYR A 25 18.28 2.03 2.19
N GLU A 26 18.81 1.38 1.14
CA GLU A 26 19.86 1.95 0.29
C GLU A 26 19.51 3.33 -0.31
N ASN A 27 18.26 3.54 -0.70
CA ASN A 27 17.77 4.81 -1.25
C ASN A 27 17.64 5.92 -0.20
N GLU A 28 17.68 5.60 1.09
CA GLU A 28 17.59 6.55 2.20
C GLU A 28 18.97 7.00 2.70
N VAL A 29 20.04 6.28 2.33
CA VAL A 29 21.41 6.54 2.82
C VAL A 29 21.86 7.97 2.55
N GLY A 30 21.47 8.56 1.41
CA GLY A 30 21.80 9.94 1.06
C GLY A 30 21.17 11.00 1.99
N LEU A 31 20.17 10.63 2.78
CA LEU A 31 19.44 11.50 3.70
C LEU A 31 20.06 11.50 5.10
N LEU A 32 20.91 10.52 5.41
CA LEU A 32 21.52 10.31 6.71
C LEU A 32 22.82 11.10 6.87
N ARG A 33 22.95 11.84 7.97
CA ARG A 33 24.19 12.52 8.35
C ARG A 33 24.54 12.23 9.81
N GLN A 34 25.84 12.05 10.08
CA GLN A 34 26.31 11.95 11.46
C GLN A 34 25.96 13.23 12.23
N GLY A 35 25.50 13.07 13.48
CA GLY A 35 25.04 14.17 14.32
C GLY A 35 23.59 14.59 14.09
N GLN A 36 22.90 14.02 13.09
CA GLN A 36 21.49 14.32 12.84
C GLN A 36 20.61 13.75 13.94
N LYS A 37 19.56 14.50 14.30
CA LYS A 37 18.58 14.13 15.31
C LYS A 37 17.47 13.28 14.69
N LEU A 38 16.96 12.33 15.48
CA LEU A 38 15.94 11.37 15.11
C LEU A 38 14.91 11.28 16.24
N ASP A 39 13.65 11.13 15.86
CA ASP A 39 12.58 10.86 16.81
C ASP A 39 12.46 9.36 17.01
N ILE A 40 12.37 8.94 18.27
CA ILE A 40 12.38 7.53 18.65
C ILE A 40 11.16 7.28 19.53
N SER A 41 10.34 6.30 19.14
CA SER A 41 9.23 5.82 19.97
C SER A 41 9.45 4.37 20.37
N PHE A 42 9.03 4.03 21.57
CA PHE A 42 9.11 2.67 22.11
C PHE A 42 7.69 2.16 22.36
N PRO A 43 7.36 0.91 21.97
CA PRO A 43 6.04 0.33 22.28
C PRO A 43 5.71 0.30 23.78
N ALA A 44 6.74 0.27 24.65
CA ALA A 44 6.57 0.33 26.10
C ALA A 44 6.14 1.71 26.62
N PHE A 45 6.31 2.76 25.81
CA PHE A 45 6.01 4.15 26.15
C PHE A 45 5.31 4.85 24.95
N PRO A 46 4.07 4.47 24.62
CA PRO A 46 3.39 4.95 23.41
C PRO A 46 3.15 6.45 23.39
N ASP A 47 3.01 7.08 24.56
CA ASP A 47 2.76 8.52 24.71
C ASP A 47 4.04 9.35 24.85
N LYS A 48 5.22 8.74 24.68
CA LYS A 48 6.52 9.42 24.81
C LYS A 48 7.37 9.23 23.56
N THR A 49 7.87 10.36 23.06
CA THR A 49 8.92 10.39 22.05
C THR A 49 10.25 10.76 22.72
N PHE A 50 11.29 10.05 22.34
CA PHE A 50 12.67 10.29 22.76
C PHE A 50 13.45 10.84 21.58
N GLU A 51 14.36 11.76 21.84
CA GLU A 51 15.28 12.27 20.82
C GLU A 51 16.58 11.45 20.88
N GLY A 52 17.05 10.98 19.72
CA GLY A 52 18.37 10.36 19.59
C GLY A 52 19.22 11.04 18.53
N GLN A 53 20.52 10.80 18.56
CA GLN A 53 21.47 11.39 17.62
C GLN A 53 22.23 10.31 16.85
N ILE A 54 22.38 10.46 15.53
CA ILE A 54 23.19 9.55 14.72
C ILE A 54 24.65 9.64 15.15
N GLY A 55 25.12 8.60 15.84
CA GLY A 55 26.51 8.49 16.30
C GLY A 55 27.43 7.86 15.27
N ALA A 56 26.94 6.91 14.47
CA ALA A 56 27.70 6.29 13.38
C ALA A 56 26.77 5.72 12.30
N ILE A 57 27.26 5.72 11.06
CA ILE A 57 26.60 5.07 9.92
C ILE A 57 27.58 4.04 9.37
N ASP A 58 27.14 2.78 9.25
CA ASP A 58 27.99 1.74 8.70
C ASP A 58 28.32 2.04 7.23
N ARG A 59 29.59 1.87 6.88
CA ARG A 59 30.09 2.13 5.52
C ARG A 59 29.79 0.98 4.54
N ARG A 60 29.22 -0.12 5.05
CA ARG A 60 28.90 -1.32 4.27
C ARG A 60 27.40 -1.56 4.35
N LEU A 61 26.82 -1.87 3.21
CA LEU A 61 25.46 -2.35 3.11
C LEU A 61 25.42 -3.85 3.45
N ASP A 62 24.36 -4.28 4.11
CA ASP A 62 23.99 -5.69 4.17
C ASP A 62 23.48 -6.10 2.77
N SER A 63 24.18 -7.00 2.09
CA SER A 63 23.87 -7.39 0.71
C SER A 63 22.58 -8.20 0.58
N MET A 64 22.10 -8.83 1.65
CA MET A 64 20.87 -9.63 1.64
C MET A 64 19.65 -8.75 1.83
N LYS A 65 19.73 -7.79 2.77
CA LYS A 65 18.62 -6.88 3.08
C LYS A 65 18.63 -5.58 2.26
N ARG A 66 19.77 -5.24 1.65
CA ARG A 66 20.03 -3.93 1.01
C ARG A 66 19.78 -2.75 1.96
N THR A 67 20.21 -2.90 3.21
CA THR A 67 20.11 -1.88 4.25
C THR A 67 21.49 -1.47 4.77
N THR A 68 21.60 -0.24 5.27
CA THR A 68 22.72 0.19 6.10
C THR A 68 22.31 0.22 7.56
N ARG A 69 23.24 -0.13 8.45
CA ARG A 69 23.02 -0.07 9.89
C ARG A 69 23.51 1.26 10.45
N VAL A 70 22.68 1.89 11.26
CA VAL A 70 22.92 3.20 11.86
C VAL A 70 22.91 3.06 13.38
N ARG A 71 23.98 3.54 14.02
CA ARG A 71 24.09 3.65 15.47
C ARG A 71 23.55 5.00 15.90
N ILE A 72 22.58 4.97 16.80
CA ILE A 72 21.94 6.14 17.36
C ILE A 72 22.26 6.17 18.84
N ASP A 73 22.85 7.28 19.29
CA ASP A 73 23.17 7.53 20.68
C ASP A 73 21.91 8.11 21.36
N LEU A 74 21.50 7.50 22.48
CA LEU A 74 20.27 7.82 23.20
C LEU A 74 20.57 8.04 24.68
N ASP A 75 20.14 9.18 25.20
CA ASP A 75 20.26 9.48 26.63
C ASP A 75 19.19 8.74 27.44
N ASN A 76 19.60 8.15 28.56
CA ASN A 76 18.74 7.38 29.46
C ASN A 76 19.03 7.75 30.94
N PRO A 77 18.95 9.05 31.31
CA PRO A 77 19.32 9.51 32.66
C PRO A 77 18.42 8.91 33.75
N ASP A 78 17.14 8.69 33.44
CA ASP A 78 16.17 8.13 34.37
C ASP A 78 16.19 6.59 34.44
N GLY A 79 17.03 5.94 33.63
CA GLY A 79 17.13 4.48 33.56
C GLY A 79 15.85 3.77 33.10
N GLN A 80 14.90 4.50 32.48
CA GLN A 80 13.61 3.96 32.04
C GLN A 80 13.76 3.02 30.84
N LEU A 81 14.72 3.31 29.96
CA LEU A 81 14.99 2.50 28.79
C LEU A 81 15.91 1.34 29.15
N ARG A 82 15.59 0.15 28.62
CA ARG A 82 16.34 -1.08 28.91
C ARG A 82 16.95 -1.66 27.64
N PRO A 83 18.19 -2.16 27.68
CA PRO A 83 18.77 -2.90 26.56
C PRO A 83 17.85 -4.06 26.12
N GLY A 84 17.75 -4.26 24.81
CA GLY A 84 16.90 -5.29 24.20
C GLY A 84 15.47 -4.85 23.87
N MET A 85 15.07 -3.61 24.21
CA MET A 85 13.81 -3.04 23.74
C MET A 85 13.84 -2.80 22.22
N PHE A 86 12.68 -3.00 21.59
CA PHE A 86 12.43 -2.56 20.22
C PHE A 86 12.01 -1.09 20.21
N ALA A 87 12.35 -0.39 19.13
CA ALA A 87 12.03 1.01 18.93
C ALA A 87 11.68 1.27 17.47
N ASN A 88 10.83 2.26 17.23
CA ASN A 88 10.65 2.86 15.91
C ASN A 88 11.50 4.12 15.86
N VAL A 89 12.15 4.34 14.71
CA VAL A 89 13.00 5.50 14.47
C VAL A 89 12.42 6.25 13.28
N GLU A 90 12.17 7.53 13.48
CA GLU A 90 11.64 8.42 12.46
C GLU A 90 12.64 9.54 12.19
N LEU A 91 13.00 9.69 10.92
CA LEU A 91 13.83 10.79 10.46
C LEU A 91 12.95 11.87 9.86
N LYS A 92 12.90 13.02 10.52
CA LYS A 92 12.30 14.23 9.96
C LYS A 92 13.26 14.84 8.95
N ILE A 93 12.79 15.00 7.72
CA ILE A 93 13.57 15.55 6.62
C ILE A 93 12.92 16.86 6.21
N ASP A 94 13.74 17.92 6.17
CA ASP A 94 13.36 19.13 5.47
C ASP A 94 13.53 18.88 3.96
N ALA A 95 12.39 18.71 3.28
CA ALA A 95 12.36 18.49 1.85
C ALA A 95 12.57 19.80 1.04
N GLY A 96 12.65 20.95 1.72
CA GLY A 96 12.65 22.27 1.13
C GLY A 96 11.25 22.80 0.83
N GLU A 97 11.17 24.00 0.27
CA GLU A 97 9.94 24.56 -0.28
C GLU A 97 9.74 24.05 -1.71
N GLY A 98 8.55 23.55 -2.01
CA GLY A 98 8.19 23.03 -3.32
C GLY A 98 6.68 23.01 -3.50
N LEU A 99 6.23 22.94 -4.75
CA LEU A 99 4.82 22.78 -5.05
C LEU A 99 4.39 21.34 -4.74
N THR A 100 3.29 21.19 -4.01
CA THR A 100 2.83 19.88 -3.55
C THR A 100 1.34 19.74 -3.79
N VAL A 101 0.92 18.49 -3.96
CA VAL A 101 -0.49 18.11 -4.02
C VAL A 101 -0.73 16.92 -3.10
N PRO A 102 -1.95 16.73 -2.55
CA PRO A 102 -2.27 15.50 -1.84
C PRO A 102 -1.98 14.29 -2.74
N LEU A 103 -1.41 13.22 -2.19
CA LEU A 103 -1.05 12.02 -2.96
C LEU A 103 -2.27 11.42 -3.68
N ASP A 104 -3.44 11.49 -3.04
CA ASP A 104 -4.72 11.04 -3.59
C ASP A 104 -5.16 11.82 -4.83
N ALA A 105 -4.61 13.02 -5.08
CA ALA A 105 -4.88 13.81 -6.29
C ALA A 105 -4.10 13.33 -7.52
N VAL A 106 -3.12 12.44 -7.33
CA VAL A 106 -2.15 12.06 -8.36
C VAL A 106 -2.48 10.68 -8.91
N LEU A 107 -2.67 10.62 -10.23
CA LEU A 107 -2.91 9.40 -10.96
C LEU A 107 -1.63 8.95 -11.67
N PRO A 108 -1.01 7.83 -11.28
CA PRO A 108 0.17 7.32 -11.95
C PRO A 108 -0.21 6.68 -13.29
N THR A 109 0.23 7.26 -14.41
CA THR A 109 -0.02 6.72 -15.76
C THR A 109 1.20 5.96 -16.32
N GLY A 110 2.13 5.55 -15.46
CA GLY A 110 3.38 4.88 -15.83
C GLY A 110 4.58 5.83 -15.83
N SER A 111 4.90 6.44 -16.98
CA SER A 111 6.09 7.31 -17.15
C SER A 111 5.88 8.76 -16.71
N ARG A 112 4.62 9.19 -16.55
CA ARG A 112 4.21 10.50 -16.06
C ARG A 112 3.06 10.32 -15.07
N SER A 113 2.77 11.37 -14.32
CA SER A 113 1.61 11.41 -13.45
C SER A 113 0.59 12.41 -13.99
N LEU A 114 -0.68 12.16 -13.73
CA LEU A 114 -1.80 12.99 -14.18
C LEU A 114 -2.54 13.54 -12.96
N VAL A 115 -2.96 14.80 -13.03
CA VAL A 115 -3.84 15.45 -12.05
C VAL A 115 -4.99 16.14 -12.76
N PHE A 116 -6.06 16.44 -12.04
CA PHE A 116 -7.18 17.22 -12.56
C PHE A 116 -7.26 18.56 -11.86
N VAL A 117 -7.09 19.63 -12.65
CA VAL A 117 -7.21 21.00 -12.19
C VAL A 117 -8.67 21.45 -12.31
N ASP A 118 -9.24 21.92 -11.21
CA ASP A 118 -10.57 22.52 -11.16
C ASP A 118 -10.54 23.97 -11.68
N LYS A 119 -11.05 24.18 -12.88
CA LYS A 119 -11.23 25.52 -13.48
C LYS A 119 -12.51 26.21 -13.03
N GLY A 120 -13.26 25.60 -12.10
CA GLY A 120 -14.53 26.10 -11.59
C GLY A 120 -15.72 25.70 -12.47
N SER A 121 -16.94 25.90 -11.96
CA SER A 121 -18.20 25.56 -12.65
C SER A 121 -18.28 24.08 -13.09
N GLY A 122 -17.64 23.17 -12.33
CA GLY A 122 -17.60 21.74 -12.64
C GLY A 122 -16.71 21.37 -13.84
N LYS A 123 -15.91 22.31 -14.36
CA LYS A 123 -14.97 22.04 -15.46
C LYS A 123 -13.62 21.59 -14.91
N LEU A 124 -13.16 20.46 -15.43
CA LEU A 124 -11.82 19.95 -15.15
C LEU A 124 -10.93 20.03 -16.36
N GLU A 125 -9.68 20.27 -16.06
CA GLU A 125 -8.62 20.15 -17.03
C GLU A 125 -7.64 19.06 -16.58
N PRO A 126 -7.47 17.97 -17.35
CA PRO A 126 -6.39 17.02 -17.10
C PRO A 126 -5.05 17.67 -17.37
N ARG A 127 -4.10 17.45 -16.48
CA ARG A 127 -2.75 17.97 -16.65
C ARG A 127 -1.72 16.93 -16.24
N PHE A 128 -0.79 16.68 -17.15
CA PHE A 128 0.37 15.87 -16.82
C PHE A 128 1.31 16.67 -15.94
N ILE A 129 1.80 16.02 -14.91
CA ILE A 129 2.81 16.54 -14.00
C ILE A 129 4.04 15.66 -14.01
N GLN A 130 5.18 16.28 -13.75
CA GLN A 130 6.38 15.56 -13.36
C GLN A 130 6.37 15.42 -11.83
N ALA A 131 6.05 14.22 -11.35
CA ALA A 131 6.05 13.91 -9.92
C ALA A 131 7.49 13.76 -9.39
N GLY A 132 7.75 14.37 -8.23
CA GLY A 132 8.98 14.25 -7.47
C GLY A 132 8.86 13.26 -6.31
N ARG A 133 9.36 13.65 -5.13
CA ARG A 133 9.32 12.82 -3.92
C ARG A 133 7.91 12.79 -3.30
N SER A 134 7.54 11.66 -2.70
CA SER A 134 6.35 11.55 -1.86
C SER A 134 6.76 11.66 -0.38
N PHE A 135 5.93 12.30 0.44
CA PHE A 135 6.20 12.47 1.87
C PHE A 135 4.91 12.48 2.67
N THR A 136 4.96 11.99 3.89
CA THR A 136 3.84 12.00 4.82
C THR A 136 4.06 13.13 5.83
N GLN A 137 3.06 13.97 6.00
CA GLN A 137 3.04 15.00 7.02
C GLN A 137 1.97 14.63 8.04
N SER A 138 2.37 14.55 9.30
CA SER A 138 1.46 14.36 10.43
C SER A 138 1.10 15.73 10.99
N ASP A 139 -0.18 16.09 10.92
CA ASP A 139 -0.73 17.30 11.53
C ASP A 139 -1.76 16.93 12.63
N SER A 140 -2.40 17.94 13.21
CA SER A 140 -3.41 17.72 14.28
C SER A 140 -4.64 16.94 13.81
N ASN A 141 -4.85 16.79 12.50
CA ASN A 141 -6.01 16.16 11.89
C ASN A 141 -5.70 14.76 11.33
N GLY A 142 -4.45 14.30 11.40
CA GLY A 142 -4.02 12.95 11.01
C GLY A 142 -2.74 12.95 10.17
N GLU A 143 -2.45 11.81 9.55
CA GLU A 143 -1.35 11.68 8.60
C GLU A 143 -1.87 11.91 7.19
N VAL A 144 -1.32 12.91 6.50
CA VAL A 144 -1.64 13.21 5.10
C VAL A 144 -0.39 13.00 4.26
N SER A 145 -0.52 12.16 3.23
CA SER A 145 0.55 11.95 2.25
C SER A 145 0.43 12.96 1.11
N TYR A 146 1.56 13.54 0.74
CA TYR A 146 1.71 14.52 -0.32
C TYR A 146 2.69 14.04 -1.38
N GLN A 147 2.56 14.61 -2.56
CA GLN A 147 3.41 14.38 -3.72
C GLN A 147 4.01 15.71 -4.18
N GLU A 148 5.34 15.78 -4.27
CA GLU A 148 6.05 16.90 -4.87
C GLU A 148 5.76 16.98 -6.37
N VAL A 149 5.54 18.19 -6.86
CA VAL A 149 5.29 18.50 -8.27
C VAL A 149 6.46 19.33 -8.80
N LEU A 150 7.27 18.71 -9.65
CA LEU A 150 8.46 19.33 -10.25
C LEU A 150 8.12 20.18 -11.48
N ASP A 151 7.08 19.78 -12.22
CA ASP A 151 6.59 20.49 -13.40
C ASP A 151 5.12 20.15 -13.66
N GLY A 152 4.42 21.03 -14.38
CA GLY A 152 3.06 20.81 -14.86
C GLY A 152 1.94 21.41 -14.00
N LEU A 153 2.24 22.09 -12.89
CA LEU A 153 1.26 22.89 -12.15
C LEU A 153 1.85 24.22 -11.70
N SER A 154 0.97 25.18 -11.45
CA SER A 154 1.31 26.46 -10.82
C SER A 154 0.69 26.56 -9.43
N GLU A 155 1.35 27.32 -8.56
CA GLU A 155 0.83 27.63 -7.23
C GLU A 155 -0.57 28.29 -7.31
N GLY A 156 -1.46 27.91 -6.40
CA GLY A 156 -2.84 28.39 -6.35
C GLY A 156 -3.81 27.66 -7.27
N GLU A 157 -3.34 26.76 -8.14
CA GLU A 157 -4.23 25.89 -8.90
C GLU A 157 -4.88 24.85 -7.99
N ARG A 158 -6.21 24.78 -8.03
CA ARG A 158 -6.99 23.82 -7.23
C ARG A 158 -7.01 22.48 -7.94
N VAL A 159 -6.48 21.45 -7.28
CA VAL A 159 -6.49 20.07 -7.78
C VAL A 159 -7.52 19.24 -7.05
N VAL A 160 -8.11 18.27 -7.73
CA VAL A 160 -9.11 17.40 -7.12
C VAL A 160 -8.43 16.22 -6.42
N SER A 161 -8.62 16.11 -5.11
CA SER A 161 -8.04 15.05 -4.25
C SER A 161 -8.98 13.87 -4.01
N SER A 162 -10.25 13.96 -4.42
CA SER A 162 -11.24 12.92 -4.14
C SER A 162 -11.24 11.83 -5.21
N ALA A 163 -10.84 10.62 -4.82
CA ALA A 163 -10.76 9.41 -5.64
C ALA A 163 -12.00 9.14 -6.52
N ASN A 164 -13.22 9.45 -6.05
CA ASN A 164 -14.47 9.21 -6.80
C ASN A 164 -14.57 9.96 -8.13
N PHE A 165 -13.79 11.03 -8.30
CA PHE A 165 -13.88 11.91 -9.45
C PHE A 165 -12.70 11.76 -10.41
N LEU A 166 -11.53 11.43 -9.86
CA LEU A 166 -10.35 11.05 -10.63
C LEU A 166 -10.59 9.78 -11.45
N ILE A 167 -11.40 8.85 -10.94
CA ILE A 167 -11.78 7.60 -11.62
C ILE A 167 -12.67 7.84 -12.86
N ASP A 168 -13.66 8.73 -12.79
CA ASP A 168 -14.54 9.05 -13.95
C ASP A 168 -13.78 9.81 -15.04
N ALA A 169 -12.73 10.54 -14.64
CA ALA A 169 -11.93 11.34 -15.55
C ALA A 169 -10.74 10.56 -16.16
N GLU A 170 -10.13 9.60 -15.44
CA GLU A 170 -9.10 8.68 -15.96
C GLU A 170 -9.68 7.70 -17.00
N SER A 171 -10.90 7.20 -16.75
CA SER A 171 -11.64 6.30 -17.64
C SER A 171 -11.90 6.90 -19.02
N ARG A 172 -12.11 8.23 -19.08
CA ARG A 172 -12.35 8.98 -20.33
C ARG A 172 -11.05 9.34 -21.05
N ILE A 173 -9.95 9.43 -20.31
CA ILE A 173 -8.66 9.90 -20.81
C ILE A 173 -7.80 8.76 -21.35
N GLN A 174 -7.85 7.55 -20.80
CA GLN A 174 -7.18 6.41 -21.44
C GLN A 174 -7.76 6.10 -22.84
N GLY A 175 -9.03 6.46 -23.08
CA GLY A 175 -9.65 6.44 -24.39
C GLY A 175 -9.18 7.57 -25.32
N ALA A 176 -9.00 8.79 -24.79
CA ALA A 176 -8.62 9.97 -25.56
C ALA A 176 -7.10 10.13 -25.81
N LEU A 177 -6.24 9.70 -24.88
CA LEU A 177 -4.77 9.75 -25.02
C LEU A 177 -4.27 8.81 -26.12
N LYS A 178 -4.94 7.68 -26.34
CA LYS A 178 -4.69 6.80 -27.51
C LYS A 178 -4.99 7.48 -28.84
N THR A 179 -5.78 8.55 -28.85
CA THR A 179 -6.12 9.32 -30.06
C THR A 179 -5.13 10.48 -30.29
N TRP A 180 -4.33 10.86 -29.29
CA TRP A 180 -3.38 11.97 -29.37
C TRP A 180 -1.94 11.57 -29.69
N ASP A 181 -1.55 10.33 -29.42
CA ASP A 181 -0.21 9.84 -29.78
C ASP A 181 -0.04 9.56 -31.30
N ASP A 182 -1.10 9.77 -32.10
CA ASP A 182 -1.14 9.43 -33.54
C ASP A 182 -1.39 10.63 -34.49
N GLN A 183 -1.34 11.88 -34.02
CA GLN A 183 -1.53 13.05 -34.90
C GLN A 183 -0.61 14.22 -34.59
N SER A 184 0.54 14.24 -35.27
CA SER A 184 1.29 15.45 -35.59
C SER A 184 0.85 16.00 -36.96
N GLU A 185 -0.11 16.95 -36.96
CA GLU A 185 -0.20 18.17 -37.80
C GLU A 185 -1.66 18.65 -37.99
N PRO A 186 -1.93 19.97 -38.04
CA PRO A 186 -3.27 20.53 -37.88
C PRO A 186 -3.93 20.93 -39.22
N LYS A 187 -5.26 20.75 -39.34
CA LYS A 187 -6.12 21.62 -40.15
C LYS A 187 -7.49 21.83 -39.48
N GLU A 188 -7.82 23.10 -39.30
CA GLU A 188 -9.14 23.62 -38.95
C GLU A 188 -10.20 23.23 -39.99
N THR A 189 -11.43 22.92 -39.55
CA THR A 189 -12.68 23.49 -40.10
C THR A 189 -13.90 23.11 -39.24
N SER A 190 -14.93 23.92 -39.36
CA SER A 190 -16.02 24.25 -38.43
C SER A 190 -17.33 23.41 -38.49
N PHE A 191 -17.96 23.23 -37.29
CA PHE A 191 -19.40 23.03 -36.87
C PHE A 191 -20.30 21.97 -37.59
N PRO A 192 -21.37 21.35 -36.99
CA PRO A 192 -22.25 21.78 -35.86
C PRO A 192 -22.71 20.64 -34.88
N ALA A 193 -23.79 20.92 -34.11
CA ALA A 193 -24.33 20.23 -32.92
C ALA A 193 -24.81 18.76 -33.03
N THR A 194 -24.59 18.01 -31.92
CA THR A 194 -25.33 16.93 -31.20
C THR A 194 -26.37 16.04 -31.94
N PRO A 195 -26.61 14.75 -31.55
CA PRO A 195 -25.95 13.85 -30.58
C PRO A 195 -25.51 12.50 -31.22
N ALA A 196 -24.42 11.91 -30.74
CA ALA A 196 -24.19 10.48 -30.92
C ALA A 196 -23.71 9.86 -29.62
N GLN A 197 -24.58 9.01 -29.09
CA GLN A 197 -24.35 8.08 -28.00
C GLN A 197 -23.05 7.30 -28.27
N SER A 198 -22.02 7.49 -27.46
CA SER A 198 -20.87 6.58 -27.45
C SER A 198 -21.05 5.63 -26.27
N GLN A 199 -21.34 4.39 -26.65
CA GLN A 199 -21.56 3.26 -25.77
C GLN A 199 -20.26 2.95 -25.01
N ASN A 200 -20.22 3.25 -23.70
CA ASN A 200 -19.34 2.50 -22.81
C ASN A 200 -19.72 1.02 -23.00
N PRO A 201 -18.79 0.15 -23.42
CA PRO A 201 -19.09 -1.27 -23.48
C PRO A 201 -19.47 -1.67 -22.06
N ARG A 202 -20.73 -2.05 -21.85
CA ARG A 202 -21.19 -2.68 -20.61
C ARG A 202 -20.13 -3.71 -20.26
N LEU A 203 -19.50 -3.57 -19.09
CA LEU A 203 -18.78 -4.70 -18.49
C LEU A 203 -19.68 -5.92 -18.66
N SER A 204 -19.13 -7.00 -19.21
CA SER A 204 -19.94 -8.12 -19.65
C SER A 204 -20.89 -8.52 -18.52
N GLN A 205 -22.15 -8.81 -18.85
CA GLN A 205 -23.13 -9.34 -17.89
C GLN A 205 -22.58 -10.58 -17.13
N ASP A 206 -21.52 -11.19 -17.66
CA ASP A 206 -20.80 -12.34 -17.11
C ASP A 206 -19.62 -12.00 -16.16
N ALA A 207 -19.06 -10.78 -16.19
CA ALA A 207 -17.86 -10.44 -15.41
C ALA A 207 -18.16 -10.35 -13.91
N VAL A 208 -19.25 -9.67 -13.54
CA VAL A 208 -19.67 -9.50 -12.14
C VAL A 208 -19.99 -10.85 -11.49
N PRO A 209 -20.84 -11.73 -12.07
CA PRO A 209 -21.09 -13.06 -11.51
C PRO A 209 -19.85 -13.95 -11.42
N ALA A 210 -18.92 -13.81 -12.36
CA ALA A 210 -17.66 -14.56 -12.33
C ALA A 210 -16.75 -14.11 -11.19
N LEU A 211 -16.65 -12.80 -10.94
CA LEU A 211 -15.91 -12.29 -9.80
C LEU A 211 -16.58 -12.65 -8.47
N GLN A 212 -17.91 -12.58 -8.38
CA GLN A 212 -18.64 -13.04 -7.19
C GLN A 212 -18.31 -14.49 -6.83
N SER A 213 -18.09 -15.35 -7.82
CA SER A 213 -17.65 -16.73 -7.60
C SER A 213 -16.25 -16.80 -6.98
N VAL A 214 -15.34 -15.88 -7.39
CA VAL A 214 -14.00 -15.74 -6.79
C VAL A 214 -14.10 -15.21 -5.35
N LEU A 215 -14.91 -14.18 -5.11
CA LEU A 215 -15.14 -13.61 -3.77
C LEU A 215 -15.75 -14.63 -2.82
N LYS A 216 -16.73 -15.42 -3.27
CA LYS A 216 -17.31 -16.50 -2.49
C LYS A 216 -16.27 -17.56 -2.12
N ALA A 217 -15.41 -17.95 -3.06
CA ALA A 217 -14.34 -18.91 -2.77
C ALA A 217 -13.30 -18.32 -1.79
N TYR A 218 -12.97 -17.04 -1.96
CA TYR A 218 -12.10 -16.28 -1.06
C TYR A 218 -12.65 -16.25 0.37
N ASP A 219 -13.93 -15.93 0.56
CA ASP A 219 -14.60 -15.86 1.86
C ASP A 219 -14.56 -17.21 2.58
N THR A 220 -14.72 -18.34 1.87
CA THR A 220 -14.63 -19.66 2.51
C THR A 220 -13.26 -19.96 3.10
N ILE A 221 -12.18 -19.48 2.46
CA ILE A 221 -10.82 -19.63 2.99
C ILE A 221 -10.64 -18.66 4.16
N HIS A 222 -11.04 -17.41 3.99
CA HIS A 222 -11.02 -16.38 5.02
C HIS A 222 -11.68 -16.85 6.32
N ASP A 223 -12.91 -17.36 6.26
CA ASP A 223 -13.65 -17.86 7.42
C ASP A 223 -12.93 -19.04 8.10
N SER A 224 -12.26 -19.91 7.34
CA SER A 224 -11.48 -21.03 7.91
C SER A 224 -10.29 -20.51 8.71
N LEU A 225 -9.54 -19.57 8.12
CA LEU A 225 -8.35 -19.00 8.75
C LEU A 225 -8.69 -18.15 9.98
N ALA A 226 -9.82 -17.45 9.93
CA ALA A 226 -10.37 -16.71 11.07
C ALA A 226 -10.77 -17.64 12.24
N ASN A 227 -11.17 -18.88 11.94
CA ASN A 227 -11.52 -19.89 12.94
C ASN A 227 -10.37 -20.82 13.35
N ASP A 228 -9.13 -20.54 12.92
CA ASP A 228 -7.95 -21.41 13.11
C ASP A 228 -8.09 -22.81 12.49
N GLU A 229 -8.89 -22.95 11.43
CA GLU A 229 -9.17 -24.22 10.76
C GLU A 229 -8.32 -24.38 9.50
N ILE A 230 -7.38 -25.33 9.53
CA ILE A 230 -6.56 -25.70 8.37
C ILE A 230 -7.19 -26.84 7.54
N GLU A 231 -8.03 -27.66 8.16
CA GLU A 231 -8.66 -28.80 7.50
C GLU A 231 -9.60 -28.31 6.37
N GLY A 232 -9.42 -28.88 5.18
CA GLY A 232 -10.20 -28.51 4.00
C GLY A 232 -9.78 -27.21 3.30
N VAL A 233 -8.81 -26.43 3.83
CA VAL A 233 -8.30 -25.21 3.16
C VAL A 233 -7.72 -25.53 1.78
N ALA A 234 -7.00 -26.65 1.64
CA ALA A 234 -6.48 -27.08 0.35
C ALA A 234 -7.59 -27.32 -0.70
N ALA A 235 -8.70 -27.94 -0.30
CA ALA A 235 -9.85 -28.14 -1.19
C ALA A 235 -10.53 -26.82 -1.56
N LYS A 236 -10.65 -25.88 -0.60
CA LYS A 236 -11.16 -24.53 -0.84
C LYS A 236 -10.25 -23.73 -1.79
N ALA A 237 -8.93 -23.89 -1.68
CA ALA A 237 -7.96 -23.30 -2.62
C ALA A 237 -8.11 -23.87 -4.05
N VAL A 238 -8.41 -25.16 -4.21
CA VAL A 238 -8.73 -25.74 -5.52
C VAL A 238 -10.00 -25.11 -6.11
N ALA A 239 -11.04 -24.89 -5.30
CA ALA A 239 -12.26 -24.21 -5.73
C ALA A 239 -11.97 -22.76 -6.16
N LEU A 240 -11.14 -22.03 -5.41
CA LEU A 240 -10.68 -20.68 -5.74
C LEU A 240 -9.96 -20.63 -7.09
N ARG A 241 -9.02 -21.54 -7.35
CA ARG A 241 -8.34 -21.66 -8.66
C ARG A 241 -9.34 -21.94 -9.79
N GLY A 242 -10.35 -22.75 -9.52
CA GLY A 242 -11.47 -22.99 -10.44
C GLY A 242 -12.23 -21.71 -10.79
N ALA A 243 -12.59 -20.92 -9.78
CA ALA A 243 -13.28 -19.64 -9.95
C ALA A 243 -12.45 -18.62 -10.74
N ILE A 244 -11.14 -18.52 -10.49
CA ILE A 244 -10.24 -17.61 -11.24
C ILE A 244 -10.16 -18.02 -12.71
N ARG A 245 -10.08 -19.32 -13.01
CA ARG A 245 -10.10 -19.81 -14.41
C ARG A 245 -11.40 -19.45 -15.12
N GLN A 246 -12.54 -19.51 -14.41
CA GLN A 246 -13.82 -19.08 -14.95
C GLN A 246 -13.90 -17.56 -15.15
N LEU A 247 -13.32 -16.77 -14.25
CA LEU A 247 -13.22 -15.32 -14.41
C LEU A 247 -12.44 -14.96 -15.68
N ILE A 248 -11.30 -15.60 -15.91
CA ILE A 248 -10.50 -15.39 -17.13
C ILE A 248 -11.30 -15.75 -18.39
N SER A 249 -11.98 -16.90 -18.40
CA SER A 249 -12.73 -17.33 -19.59
C SER A 249 -13.97 -16.47 -19.89
N ARG A 250 -14.57 -15.87 -18.85
CA ARG A 250 -15.76 -15.00 -18.97
C ARG A 250 -15.44 -13.53 -19.22
N THR A 251 -14.17 -13.14 -19.19
CA THR A 251 -13.74 -11.75 -19.38
C THR A 251 -12.75 -11.54 -20.54
N PRO A 252 -12.97 -12.13 -21.73
CA PRO A 252 -12.03 -12.04 -22.84
C PRO A 252 -11.80 -10.60 -23.33
N GLU A 253 -12.82 -9.75 -23.24
CA GLU A 253 -12.72 -8.33 -23.62
C GLU A 253 -11.89 -7.52 -22.62
N LEU A 254 -12.03 -7.78 -21.31
CA LEU A 254 -11.20 -7.13 -20.29
C LEU A 254 -9.75 -7.62 -20.37
N MET A 255 -9.51 -8.87 -20.77
CA MET A 255 -8.16 -9.42 -20.99
C MET A 255 -7.36 -8.70 -22.09
N LYS A 256 -8.01 -7.90 -22.95
CA LYS A 256 -7.32 -7.02 -23.91
C LYS A 256 -6.71 -5.79 -23.24
N GLN A 257 -7.21 -5.39 -22.08
CA GLN A 257 -6.66 -4.29 -21.30
C GLN A 257 -5.42 -4.77 -20.55
N GLU A 258 -4.31 -4.06 -20.72
CA GLU A 258 -3.03 -4.46 -20.13
C GLU A 258 -3.07 -4.51 -18.60
N GLY A 259 -3.69 -3.51 -17.96
CA GLY A 259 -3.87 -3.46 -16.50
C GLY A 259 -4.61 -4.69 -15.96
N TYR A 260 -5.78 -4.99 -16.53
CA TYR A 260 -6.59 -6.15 -16.15
C TYR A 260 -5.84 -7.47 -16.35
N ARG A 261 -5.21 -7.63 -17.53
CA ARG A 261 -4.44 -8.84 -17.86
C ARG A 261 -3.30 -9.05 -16.87
N ASN A 262 -2.55 -8.00 -16.53
CA ASN A 262 -1.43 -8.08 -15.60
C ASN A 262 -1.91 -8.39 -14.17
N ALA A 263 -2.93 -7.68 -13.68
CA ALA A 263 -3.52 -7.91 -12.37
C ALA A 263 -4.09 -9.33 -12.24
N LEU A 264 -4.85 -9.80 -13.22
CA LEU A 264 -5.45 -11.13 -13.21
C LEU A 264 -4.41 -12.25 -13.38
N THR A 265 -3.32 -11.99 -14.12
CA THR A 265 -2.18 -12.92 -14.22
C THR A 265 -1.49 -13.09 -12.87
N LYS A 266 -1.28 -11.99 -12.13
CA LYS A 266 -0.69 -12.01 -10.79
C LYS A 266 -1.61 -12.77 -9.82
N LEU A 267 -2.90 -12.43 -9.78
CA LEU A 267 -3.91 -13.09 -8.96
C LEU A 267 -3.97 -14.60 -9.24
N ARG A 268 -3.98 -15.00 -10.52
CA ARG A 268 -3.96 -16.41 -10.93
C ARG A 268 -2.71 -17.12 -10.42
N ARG A 269 -1.51 -16.53 -10.62
CA ARG A 269 -0.24 -17.12 -10.18
C ARG A 269 -0.24 -17.36 -8.67
N THR A 270 -0.68 -16.37 -7.89
CA THR A 270 -0.73 -16.46 -6.44
C THR A 270 -1.75 -17.52 -5.97
N GLY A 271 -2.92 -17.59 -6.62
CA GLY A 271 -3.92 -18.64 -6.35
C GLY A 271 -3.45 -20.05 -6.75
N GLU A 272 -2.69 -20.19 -7.85
CA GLU A 272 -2.08 -21.45 -8.29
C GLU A 272 -1.01 -21.93 -7.31
N SER A 273 -0.24 -21.01 -6.73
CA SER A 273 0.76 -21.32 -5.70
C SER A 273 0.19 -21.61 -4.32
N PHE A 274 -1.13 -21.48 -4.12
CA PHE A 274 -1.75 -21.68 -2.82
C PHE A 274 -1.83 -23.18 -2.47
N ASP A 275 -0.79 -23.72 -1.82
CA ASP A 275 -0.66 -25.10 -1.37
C ASP A 275 -0.15 -25.15 0.08
N ALA A 276 -0.95 -24.63 1.00
CA ALA A 276 -0.56 -24.48 2.39
C ALA A 276 -0.57 -25.82 3.15
N ARG A 277 0.48 -26.05 3.94
CA ARG A 277 0.67 -27.29 4.72
C ARG A 277 0.29 -27.15 6.19
N ASN A 278 0.30 -25.93 6.68
CA ASN A 278 -0.04 -25.58 8.05
C ASN A 278 -0.78 -24.22 8.05
N LEU A 279 -1.27 -23.82 9.23
CA LEU A 279 -2.09 -22.62 9.38
C LEU A 279 -1.30 -21.32 9.11
N GLU A 280 -0.02 -21.28 9.48
CA GLU A 280 0.85 -20.11 9.26
C GLU A 280 1.14 -19.91 7.77
N ASP A 281 1.49 -20.99 7.05
CA ASP A 281 1.65 -20.99 5.59
C ASP A 281 0.35 -20.55 4.90
N ALA A 282 -0.79 -21.03 5.38
CA ALA A 282 -2.10 -20.70 4.80
C ALA A 282 -2.42 -19.22 4.94
N ARG A 283 -2.09 -18.61 6.08
CA ARG A 283 -2.24 -17.18 6.33
C ARG A 283 -1.29 -16.35 5.50
N ALA A 284 -0.03 -16.78 5.38
CA ALA A 284 0.95 -16.11 4.56
C ALA A 284 0.50 -16.07 3.09
N GLN A 285 0.17 -17.23 2.52
CA GLN A 285 -0.30 -17.37 1.13
C GLN A 285 -1.64 -16.64 0.89
N PHE A 286 -2.58 -16.71 1.84
CA PHE A 286 -3.81 -15.94 1.79
C PHE A 286 -3.54 -14.42 1.76
N GLY A 287 -2.59 -13.92 2.54
CA GLY A 287 -2.20 -12.51 2.53
C GLY A 287 -1.70 -12.02 1.17
N PHE A 288 -0.84 -12.80 0.51
CA PHE A 288 -0.40 -12.47 -0.86
C PHE A 288 -1.56 -12.51 -1.86
N PHE A 289 -2.40 -13.56 -1.79
CA PHE A 289 -3.56 -13.69 -2.67
C PHE A 289 -4.53 -12.52 -2.50
N SER A 290 -4.81 -12.18 -1.25
CA SER A 290 -5.69 -11.10 -0.85
C SER A 290 -5.19 -9.73 -1.34
N ALA A 291 -3.88 -9.47 -1.23
CA ALA A 291 -3.28 -8.24 -1.75
C ALA A 291 -3.45 -8.10 -3.27
N ASP A 292 -3.31 -9.20 -4.02
CA ASP A 292 -3.51 -9.19 -5.47
C ASP A 292 -4.98 -9.01 -5.85
N LEU A 293 -5.90 -9.57 -5.06
CA LEU A 293 -7.34 -9.40 -5.27
C LEU A 293 -7.79 -7.96 -4.97
N ILE A 294 -7.28 -7.36 -3.89
CA ILE A 294 -7.47 -5.95 -3.56
C ILE A 294 -6.96 -5.07 -4.71
N ALA A 295 -5.77 -5.34 -5.24
CA ALA A 295 -5.21 -4.58 -6.36
C ALA A 295 -6.10 -4.67 -7.61
N LEU A 296 -6.61 -5.86 -7.94
CA LEU A 296 -7.55 -6.04 -9.06
C LEU A 296 -8.84 -5.22 -8.85
N LEU A 297 -9.43 -5.29 -7.65
CA LEU A 297 -10.67 -4.59 -7.31
C LEU A 297 -10.49 -3.07 -7.18
N THR A 298 -9.29 -2.61 -6.86
CA THR A 298 -8.96 -1.18 -6.83
C THR A 298 -8.90 -0.63 -8.27
N LEU A 299 -8.36 -1.40 -9.21
CA LEU A 299 -8.31 -1.03 -10.63
C LEU A 299 -9.67 -1.20 -11.35
N TYR A 300 -10.49 -2.13 -10.87
CA TYR A 300 -11.76 -2.51 -11.49
C TYR A 300 -12.91 -2.61 -10.46
N PRO A 301 -13.22 -1.51 -9.74
CA PRO A 301 -14.24 -1.50 -8.67
C PRO A 301 -15.64 -1.92 -9.15
N GLN A 302 -15.95 -1.63 -10.41
CA GLN A 302 -17.20 -2.00 -11.08
C GLN A 302 -17.45 -3.51 -11.23
N LEU A 303 -16.46 -4.36 -10.90
CA LEU A 303 -16.65 -5.81 -10.89
C LEU A 303 -17.39 -6.29 -9.64
N SER A 304 -17.39 -5.50 -8.56
CA SER A 304 -18.15 -5.80 -7.35
C SER A 304 -19.48 -5.04 -7.36
N ASP A 305 -20.55 -5.74 -7.02
CA ASP A 305 -21.91 -5.19 -6.95
C ASP A 305 -22.34 -4.83 -5.51
N HIS A 306 -21.47 -5.03 -4.53
CA HIS A 306 -21.70 -4.74 -3.12
C HIS A 306 -20.46 -4.07 -2.49
N PRO A 307 -20.60 -3.20 -1.48
CA PRO A 307 -19.46 -2.58 -0.84
C PRO A 307 -18.56 -3.63 -0.15
N LEU A 308 -17.26 -3.57 -0.43
CA LEU A 308 -16.25 -4.42 0.22
C LEU A 308 -15.39 -3.58 1.14
N TYR A 309 -15.26 -3.97 2.40
CA TYR A 309 -14.38 -3.31 3.36
C TYR A 309 -12.98 -3.90 3.26
N MET A 310 -11.97 -3.05 3.23
CA MET A 310 -10.58 -3.48 3.36
C MET A 310 -10.16 -3.36 4.83
N VAL A 311 -9.66 -4.44 5.41
CA VAL A 311 -9.15 -4.45 6.78
C VAL A 311 -7.68 -4.82 6.77
N SER A 312 -6.89 -4.23 7.66
CA SER A 312 -5.46 -4.53 7.81
C SER A 312 -5.13 -5.01 9.23
N CYS A 313 -4.10 -5.85 9.35
CA CYS A 313 -3.58 -6.36 10.60
C CYS A 313 -2.10 -5.95 10.76
N PRO A 314 -1.78 -4.92 11.56
CA PRO A 314 -0.40 -4.42 11.68
C PRO A 314 0.56 -5.38 12.39
N MET A 315 0.01 -6.34 13.15
CA MET A 315 0.76 -7.31 13.96
C MET A 315 1.28 -8.51 13.17
N TRP A 316 0.72 -8.80 12.00
CA TRP A 316 1.17 -9.92 11.16
C TRP A 316 2.33 -9.49 10.27
N LYS A 317 3.41 -10.28 10.21
CA LYS A 317 4.66 -9.91 9.53
C LYS A 317 5.07 -10.84 8.38
N GLU A 318 4.48 -12.03 8.28
CA GLU A 318 4.88 -13.04 7.29
C GLU A 318 4.41 -12.73 5.87
N SER A 319 3.41 -11.86 5.71
CA SER A 319 2.86 -11.47 4.41
C SER A 319 2.09 -10.14 4.51
N PRO A 320 1.68 -9.54 3.36
CA PRO A 320 0.75 -8.43 3.37
C PRO A 320 -0.54 -8.80 4.12
N ALA A 321 -0.75 -8.18 5.27
CA ALA A 321 -1.82 -8.53 6.19
C ALA A 321 -3.10 -7.72 5.94
N ARG A 322 -3.55 -7.67 4.68
CA ARG A 322 -4.77 -6.94 4.27
C ARG A 322 -5.79 -7.90 3.68
N TRP A 323 -7.06 -7.73 4.02
CA TRP A 323 -8.13 -8.59 3.55
C TRP A 323 -9.42 -7.83 3.24
N LEU A 324 -10.28 -8.48 2.46
CA LEU A 324 -11.60 -8.01 2.07
C LEU A 324 -12.66 -8.69 2.93
N GLN A 325 -13.71 -7.96 3.27
CA GLN A 325 -14.91 -8.54 3.88
C GLN A 325 -16.16 -7.73 3.52
N THR A 326 -17.31 -8.38 3.49
CA THR A 326 -18.60 -7.79 3.07
C THR A 326 -19.34 -7.05 4.19
N GLY A 327 -18.92 -7.24 5.44
CA GLY A 327 -19.55 -6.65 6.63
C GLY A 327 -18.58 -5.85 7.49
N PRO A 328 -19.10 -4.99 8.39
CA PRO A 328 -18.28 -4.19 9.31
C PRO A 328 -17.68 -5.01 10.46
N GLN A 329 -18.22 -6.20 10.76
CA GLN A 329 -17.70 -7.06 11.81
C GLN A 329 -16.37 -7.68 11.36
N ILE A 330 -15.29 -7.33 12.05
CA ILE A 330 -13.93 -7.81 11.75
C ILE A 330 -13.84 -9.30 12.07
N LYS A 331 -13.31 -10.07 11.12
CA LYS A 331 -12.89 -11.46 11.32
C LYS A 331 -11.46 -11.60 10.83
N ASN A 332 -10.50 -11.57 11.75
CA ASN A 332 -9.08 -11.54 11.42
C ASN A 332 -8.56 -12.92 10.99
N PRO A 333 -8.23 -13.14 9.70
CA PRO A 333 -7.77 -14.43 9.23
C PRO A 333 -6.32 -14.74 9.65
N PHE A 334 -5.53 -13.72 10.00
CA PHE A 334 -4.10 -13.83 10.30
C PHE A 334 -3.84 -14.21 11.76
N LEU A 335 -4.68 -13.72 12.69
CA LEU A 335 -4.54 -13.98 14.12
C LEU A 335 -5.60 -14.96 14.65
N GLY A 336 -6.60 -15.30 13.84
CA GLY A 336 -7.61 -16.30 14.17
C GLY A 336 -8.41 -15.97 15.42
N LYS A 337 -8.81 -17.00 16.16
CA LYS A 337 -9.63 -16.87 17.39
C LYS A 337 -8.92 -16.07 18.48
N ARG A 338 -7.58 -15.95 18.44
CA ARG A 338 -6.82 -15.18 19.42
C ARG A 338 -7.13 -13.68 19.38
N MET A 339 -7.37 -13.14 18.18
CA MET A 339 -7.66 -11.71 17.98
C MET A 339 -8.66 -11.54 16.83
N LEU A 340 -9.79 -12.25 16.92
CA LEU A 340 -10.76 -12.36 15.84
C LEU A 340 -11.33 -11.00 15.42
N ASP A 341 -11.65 -10.14 16.39
CA ASP A 341 -12.25 -8.83 16.13
C ASP A 341 -11.22 -7.70 15.95
N CYS A 342 -9.92 -8.02 15.87
CA CYS A 342 -8.85 -7.02 15.80
C CYS A 342 -8.47 -6.71 14.34
N GLY A 343 -8.43 -5.43 13.97
CA GLY A 343 -7.97 -4.96 12.67
C GLY A 343 -8.25 -3.47 12.48
N GLN A 344 -7.58 -2.85 11.53
CA GLN A 344 -7.85 -1.47 11.13
C GLN A 344 -8.68 -1.48 9.84
N VAL A 345 -9.91 -0.97 9.92
CA VAL A 345 -10.82 -0.88 8.76
C VAL A 345 -10.47 0.36 7.96
N SER A 346 -10.10 0.17 6.70
CA SER A 346 -10.12 1.21 5.68
C SER A 346 -11.49 1.17 5.00
N GLY A 347 -12.08 2.33 4.72
CA GLY A 347 -13.43 2.47 4.18
C GLY A 347 -13.72 1.59 2.94
N PRO A 348 -15.01 1.46 2.55
CA PRO A 348 -15.38 0.50 1.52
C PRO A 348 -14.72 0.82 0.17
N LEU A 349 -14.17 -0.20 -0.50
CA LEU A 349 -13.95 -0.20 -1.94
C LEU A 349 -15.34 -0.03 -2.57
N GLN A 350 -15.61 1.12 -3.21
CA GLN A 350 -16.94 1.43 -3.71
C GLN A 350 -17.37 0.42 -4.79
N ALA A 351 -18.55 -0.18 -4.62
CA ALA A 351 -19.29 -0.81 -5.71
C ALA A 351 -19.96 0.27 -6.56
N VAL A 352 -19.87 0.16 -7.88
CA VAL A 352 -20.60 1.04 -8.79
C VAL A 352 -22.08 0.66 -8.71
N LYS A 353 -22.93 1.60 -8.28
CA LYS A 353 -24.40 1.46 -8.30
C LYS A 353 -24.97 1.56 -9.71
#